data_AF-A0A2N1RE19-F1
#
_entry.id   AF-A0A2N1RE19-F1
#
_cell.length_a   1.000
_cell.length_b   1.000
_cell.length_c   1.000
_cell.angle_alpha   90.00
_cell.angle_beta   90.00
_cell.angle_gamma   90.00
#
_symmetry.space_group_name_H-M   'P 1'
#
loop_
_entity.id
_entity.type
_entity.pdbx_description
1 polymer ?
#
loop_
_entity_poly.entity_id
_entity_poly.type
_entity_poly.pdbx_seq_one_letter_code
_entity_poly.pdbx_strand_id
1 'polypeptide(L)'
;MKYITIVAKDFEEAVRKAREHYGPALRIHSRRDVMARGGFLWMGKRTHVELTCYLADPLKAEEPIVMEPSPTKEVKPEPIVPEVVEEPAREHVVNEMPSDMPSASPEESPRHEKLLAHAKELLVANDFSDAFTGEALGLLKTSLEESPEEDLSIEEFELMVVDKIVSLVRIDHGTQLHPPRIFVLLGPTGVGKTTTIAKIAALYGLQQLPEYQRSVHMITIDSFRVGAFEQLNAFGNSLGISVDKVSNEEEFYRALDSASAADLILVDTIGKSPRDKDLAVKM
;
A
#
# COMPACT_ATOMS: atom_id res chain seq x y z
N MET A 1 -12.56 0.92 -26.87
CA MET A 1 -12.24 2.34 -26.62
C MET A 1 -10.84 2.62 -27.13
N LYS A 2 -10.61 3.74 -27.82
CA LYS A 2 -9.28 4.11 -28.34
C LYS A 2 -8.55 4.94 -27.28
N TYR A 3 -7.41 4.44 -26.82
CA TYR A 3 -6.55 5.14 -25.88
C TYR A 3 -5.55 6.03 -26.62
N ILE A 4 -5.23 7.16 -26.02
CA ILE A 4 -4.34 8.19 -26.55
C ILE A 4 -3.37 8.56 -25.43
N THR A 5 -2.07 8.54 -25.70
CA THR A 5 -1.04 8.94 -24.74
C THR A 5 -0.48 10.31 -25.12
N ILE A 6 -0.44 11.21 -24.15
CA ILE A 6 0.09 12.57 -24.30
C ILE A 6 1.29 12.72 -23.40
N VAL A 7 2.40 13.19 -23.96
CA VAL A 7 3.63 13.45 -23.21
C VAL A 7 3.83 14.95 -23.05
N ALA A 8 4.01 15.41 -21.82
CA ALA A 8 4.31 16.82 -21.53
C ALA A 8 5.30 16.96 -20.38
N LYS A 9 5.81 18.17 -20.16
CA LYS A 9 6.83 18.42 -19.11
C LYS A 9 6.29 18.19 -17.69
N ASP A 10 4.99 18.41 -17.49
CA ASP A 10 4.28 18.27 -16.22
C ASP A 10 2.81 17.90 -16.49
N PHE A 11 2.10 17.56 -15.42
CA PHE A 11 0.72 17.10 -15.51
C PHE A 11 -0.24 18.19 -15.99
N GLU A 12 -0.02 19.44 -15.58
CA GLU A 12 -0.89 20.56 -15.95
C GLU A 12 -0.81 20.83 -17.45
N GLU A 13 0.39 20.81 -18.01
CA GLU A 13 0.61 20.92 -19.45
C GLU A 13 0.05 19.71 -20.21
N ALA A 14 0.17 18.50 -19.66
CA ALA A 14 -0.40 17.30 -20.25
C ALA A 14 -1.93 17.40 -20.36
N VAL A 15 -2.60 17.78 -19.27
CA VAL A 15 -4.07 17.95 -19.22
C VAL A 15 -4.52 19.09 -20.12
N ARG A 16 -3.81 20.22 -20.14
CA ARG A 16 -4.13 21.36 -21.01
C ARG A 16 -4.05 20.95 -22.49
N LYS A 17 -2.93 20.33 -22.92
CA LYS A 17 -2.76 19.81 -24.29
C LYS A 17 -3.86 18.81 -24.64
N ALA A 18 -4.21 17.95 -23.69
CA ALA A 18 -5.25 16.95 -23.88
C ALA A 18 -6.64 17.57 -24.10
N ARG A 19 -7.00 18.57 -23.27
CA ARG A 19 -8.30 19.25 -23.36
C ARG A 19 -8.40 20.20 -24.56
N GLU A 20 -7.31 20.87 -24.94
CA GLU A 20 -7.25 21.70 -26.14
C GLU A 20 -7.47 20.87 -27.41
N HIS A 21 -6.88 19.67 -27.49
CA HIS A 21 -6.93 18.87 -28.70
C HIS A 21 -8.16 17.95 -28.79
N TYR A 22 -8.67 17.46 -27.66
CA TYR A 22 -9.74 16.46 -27.62
C TYR A 22 -11.01 16.90 -26.89
N GLY A 23 -11.03 18.11 -26.33
CA GLY A 23 -12.20 18.69 -25.70
C GLY A 23 -12.51 18.15 -24.30
N PRO A 24 -13.62 18.60 -23.69
CA PRO A 24 -13.96 18.31 -22.29
C PRO A 24 -14.47 16.88 -22.04
N ALA A 25 -14.83 16.15 -23.09
CA ALA A 25 -15.29 14.74 -23.01
C ALA A 25 -14.14 13.74 -22.78
N LEU A 26 -12.89 14.20 -22.84
CA LEU A 26 -11.72 13.39 -22.55
C LEU A 26 -11.72 12.93 -21.08
N ARG A 27 -11.40 11.66 -20.85
CA ARG A 27 -11.19 11.07 -19.52
C ARG A 27 -9.75 10.60 -19.40
N ILE A 28 -9.15 10.87 -18.24
CA ILE A 28 -7.80 10.43 -17.91
C ILE A 28 -7.91 9.01 -17.35
N HIS A 29 -7.21 8.07 -17.97
CA HIS A 29 -7.16 6.69 -17.53
C HIS A 29 -5.99 6.47 -16.57
N SER A 30 -4.79 6.93 -16.94
CA SER A 30 -3.60 6.75 -16.12
C SER A 30 -2.59 7.88 -16.33
N ARG A 31 -1.76 8.08 -15.32
CA ARG A 31 -0.64 9.03 -15.32
C ARG A 31 0.62 8.26 -14.95
N ARG A 32 1.70 8.49 -15.70
CA ARG A 32 3.03 7.99 -15.40
C ARG A 32 4.02 9.16 -15.39
N ASP A 33 4.69 9.35 -14.27
CA ASP A 33 5.77 10.33 -14.16
C ASP A 33 7.08 9.65 -14.53
N VAL A 34 7.71 10.10 -15.61
CA VAL A 34 8.92 9.50 -16.17
C VAL A 34 10.10 10.42 -15.92
N MET A 35 11.05 9.93 -15.12
CA MET A 35 12.37 10.53 -14.97
C MET A 35 13.33 9.91 -15.98
N ALA A 36 13.68 10.66 -17.01
CA ALA A 36 14.76 10.27 -17.91
C ALA A 36 16.12 10.73 -17.35
N ARG A 37 17.09 9.80 -17.25
CA ARG A 37 18.50 10.17 -17.05
C ARG A 37 19.01 10.81 -18.35
N GLY A 38 19.48 12.06 -18.26
CA GLY A 38 20.12 12.74 -19.39
C GLY A 38 21.39 12.02 -19.81
N GLY A 39 21.60 11.89 -21.13
CA GLY A 39 22.77 11.27 -21.74
C GLY A 39 24.08 12.04 -21.51
N PHE A 40 25.17 11.40 -21.92
CA PHE A 40 26.60 11.67 -21.72
C PHE A 40 27.06 13.15 -21.88
N LEU A 41 26.73 13.98 -20.89
CA LEU A 41 27.47 15.14 -20.37
C LEU A 41 26.47 15.78 -19.39
N TRP A 42 26.87 15.96 -18.14
CA TRP A 42 25.98 16.44 -17.08
C TRP A 42 25.23 17.72 -17.52
N MET A 43 23.89 17.66 -17.60
CA MET A 43 23.02 18.83 -17.50
C MET A 43 21.55 18.39 -17.38
N GLY A 44 21.01 18.49 -16.17
CA GLY A 44 19.58 18.53 -15.87
C GLY A 44 18.82 17.20 -15.97
N LYS A 45 18.28 16.74 -14.84
CA LYS A 45 17.21 15.73 -14.82
C LYS A 45 16.00 16.32 -15.55
N ARG A 46 15.53 15.68 -16.62
CA ARG A 46 14.28 16.06 -17.29
C ARG A 46 13.19 15.10 -16.86
N THR A 47 12.26 15.60 -16.06
CA THR A 47 11.00 14.94 -15.72
C THR A 47 9.98 15.25 -16.81
N HIS A 48 9.27 14.24 -17.29
CA HIS A 48 8.08 14.42 -18.12
C HIS A 48 6.96 13.51 -17.62
N VAL A 49 5.73 13.84 -17.96
CA VAL A 49 4.53 13.12 -17.60
C VAL A 49 3.94 12.52 -18.86
N GLU A 50 3.67 11.21 -18.83
CA GLU A 50 2.86 10.52 -19.81
C GLU A 50 1.44 10.38 -19.27
N LEU A 51 0.47 10.91 -20.01
CA LEU A 51 -0.94 10.91 -19.65
C LEU A 51 -1.71 10.06 -20.66
N THR A 52 -2.22 8.91 -20.24
CA THR A 52 -3.07 8.07 -21.09
C THR A 52 -4.54 8.44 -20.85
N CYS A 53 -5.22 8.79 -21.93
CA CYS A 53 -6.59 9.27 -21.95
C CYS A 53 -7.44 8.46 -22.95
N TYR A 54 -8.76 8.58 -22.83
CA TYR A 54 -9.71 8.09 -23.83
C TYR A 54 -10.89 9.06 -23.96
N LEU A 55 -11.55 9.02 -25.11
CA LEU A 55 -12.78 9.75 -25.34
C LEU A 55 -13.95 8.90 -24.83
N ALA A 56 -14.67 9.41 -23.83
CA ALA A 56 -15.92 8.82 -23.40
C ALA A 56 -17.02 9.20 -24.41
N ASP A 57 -17.73 8.20 -24.91
CA ASP A 57 -18.87 8.39 -25.79
C ASP A 57 -19.99 9.08 -24.98
N PRO A 58 -20.43 10.30 -25.32
CA PRO A 58 -21.38 11.06 -24.50
C PRO A 58 -22.75 10.37 -24.37
N LEU A 59 -23.06 9.38 -25.20
CA LEU A 59 -24.31 8.61 -25.17
C LEU A 59 -24.19 7.25 -24.45
N LYS A 60 -23.00 6.88 -23.97
CA LYS A 60 -22.78 5.69 -23.13
C LYS A 60 -22.16 6.12 -21.80
N ALA A 61 -22.97 6.80 -20.99
CA ALA A 61 -22.75 6.77 -19.55
C ALA A 61 -23.17 5.37 -19.04
N GLU A 62 -22.34 4.82 -18.15
CA GLU A 62 -22.45 3.52 -17.43
C GLU A 62 -21.84 2.29 -18.14
N GLU A 63 -20.68 1.83 -17.65
CA GLU A 63 -20.55 0.83 -16.57
C GLU A 63 -19.11 0.82 -15.99
N PRO A 64 -18.89 0.36 -14.74
CA PRO A 64 -17.59 0.40 -14.08
C PRO A 64 -16.62 -0.68 -14.60
N ILE A 65 -15.38 -0.29 -14.88
CA ILE A 65 -14.33 -1.18 -15.42
C ILE A 65 -13.68 -1.98 -14.28
N VAL A 66 -13.86 -3.30 -14.31
CA VAL A 66 -13.05 -4.29 -13.57
C VAL A 66 -11.67 -4.40 -14.26
N MET A 67 -10.57 -4.24 -13.52
CA MET A 67 -9.21 -4.37 -14.05
C MET A 67 -8.57 -5.68 -13.58
N GLU A 68 -8.32 -6.59 -14.52
CA GLU A 68 -7.36 -7.69 -14.35
C GLU A 68 -5.94 -7.24 -14.76
N PRO A 69 -4.88 -7.73 -14.11
CA PRO A 69 -3.49 -7.38 -14.46
C PRO A 69 -2.95 -8.25 -15.62
N SER A 70 -2.08 -7.66 -16.45
CA SER A 70 -1.33 -8.35 -17.51
C SER A 70 0.16 -7.95 -17.49
N PRO A 71 1.06 -8.79 -18.04
CA PRO A 71 2.34 -9.13 -17.43
C PRO A 71 3.54 -8.26 -17.85
N THR A 72 4.54 -8.24 -16.97
CA THR A 72 5.80 -7.47 -17.06
C THR A 72 6.82 -8.15 -17.98
N LYS A 73 7.52 -7.39 -18.84
CA LYS A 73 8.67 -7.86 -19.62
C LYS A 73 9.98 -7.57 -18.89
N GLU A 74 10.85 -8.58 -18.85
CA GLU A 74 12.17 -8.61 -18.21
C GLU A 74 13.22 -7.71 -18.89
N VAL A 75 14.16 -7.19 -18.08
CA VAL A 75 15.43 -6.61 -18.54
C VAL A 75 16.56 -7.17 -17.67
N LYS A 76 17.57 -7.78 -18.31
CA LYS A 76 18.77 -8.35 -17.68
C LYS A 76 19.82 -7.28 -17.31
N PRO A 77 20.57 -7.42 -16.20
CA PRO A 77 21.78 -6.63 -15.96
C PRO A 77 23.09 -7.41 -16.19
N GLU A 78 24.14 -6.69 -16.63
CA GLU A 78 25.54 -7.12 -16.70
C GLU A 78 26.32 -6.80 -15.40
N PRO A 79 27.45 -7.49 -15.13
CA PRO A 79 28.03 -7.59 -13.79
C PRO A 79 29.06 -6.49 -13.46
N ILE A 80 29.18 -6.17 -12.17
CA ILE A 80 30.23 -5.32 -11.60
C ILE A 80 31.06 -6.17 -10.63
N VAL A 81 32.38 -6.09 -10.76
CA VAL A 81 33.40 -6.85 -10.01
C VAL A 81 33.65 -6.20 -8.64
N PRO A 82 33.81 -6.95 -7.53
CA PRO A 82 34.08 -6.37 -6.22
C PRO A 82 35.58 -6.14 -5.96
N GLU A 83 35.90 -5.04 -5.29
CA GLU A 83 37.23 -4.72 -4.76
C GLU A 83 37.26 -5.07 -3.25
N VAL A 84 38.27 -5.84 -2.85
CA VAL A 84 38.47 -6.40 -1.50
C VAL A 84 39.26 -5.41 -0.65
N VAL A 85 38.86 -5.23 0.61
CA VAL A 85 39.70 -4.59 1.64
C VAL A 85 39.74 -5.48 2.87
N GLU A 86 40.94 -5.99 3.18
CA GLU A 86 41.28 -6.73 4.40
C GLU A 86 41.65 -5.76 5.54
N GLU A 87 41.28 -6.11 6.79
CA GLU A 87 41.94 -5.62 8.00
C GLU A 87 42.36 -6.79 8.90
N PRO A 88 43.53 -6.73 9.57
CA PRO A 88 44.14 -7.90 10.20
C PRO A 88 43.83 -8.06 11.70
N ALA A 89 44.07 -9.29 12.14
CA ALA A 89 43.80 -9.88 13.45
C ALA A 89 44.52 -9.24 14.66
N ARG A 90 43.93 -9.49 15.85
CA ARG A 90 44.65 -9.48 17.12
C ARG A 90 44.38 -10.77 17.89
N GLU A 91 45.45 -11.53 18.10
CA GLU A 91 45.52 -12.70 18.98
C GLU A 91 45.61 -12.29 20.44
N HIS A 92 44.92 -13.02 21.32
CA HIS A 92 45.39 -13.28 22.67
C HIS A 92 45.09 -14.74 23.05
N VAL A 93 46.15 -15.44 23.41
CA VAL A 93 46.22 -16.83 23.89
C VAL A 93 46.28 -16.81 25.42
N VAL A 94 45.57 -17.70 26.13
CA VAL A 94 46.13 -18.75 27.03
C VAL A 94 45.01 -19.69 27.56
N ASN A 95 45.18 -20.98 27.26
CA ASN A 95 44.82 -22.27 27.91
C ASN A 95 43.86 -22.33 29.11
N GLU A 96 42.92 -23.29 29.07
CA GLU A 96 43.02 -24.62 29.75
C GLU A 96 41.87 -25.59 29.32
N MET A 97 42.10 -26.90 29.50
CA MET A 97 41.56 -28.12 28.86
C MET A 97 40.06 -28.52 29.09
N PRO A 98 39.52 -29.51 28.34
CA PRO A 98 38.11 -29.55 27.91
C PRO A 98 37.18 -30.35 28.83
N SER A 99 35.95 -29.85 28.99
CA SER A 99 34.81 -30.66 29.42
C SER A 99 33.97 -31.03 28.20
N ASP A 100 34.05 -32.29 27.81
CA ASP A 100 33.22 -32.92 26.78
C ASP A 100 31.72 -32.77 27.11
N MET A 101 31.06 -31.90 26.34
CA MET A 101 29.66 -32.03 25.96
C MET A 101 29.54 -31.39 24.57
N PRO A 102 29.33 -32.15 23.48
CA PRO A 102 28.93 -31.52 22.23
C PRO A 102 27.47 -31.09 22.39
N SER A 103 27.23 -29.85 22.80
CA SER A 103 26.04 -29.14 22.34
C SER A 103 26.30 -28.79 20.88
N ALA A 104 26.03 -29.73 19.98
CA ALA A 104 26.03 -29.45 18.56
C ALA A 104 24.97 -28.36 18.31
N SER A 105 25.41 -27.12 18.11
CA SER A 105 24.65 -26.18 17.30
C SER A 105 24.44 -26.87 15.95
N PRO A 106 23.22 -27.02 15.44
CA PRO A 106 23.01 -27.66 14.15
C PRO A 106 23.83 -26.89 13.11
N GLU A 107 24.80 -27.56 12.48
CA GLU A 107 25.51 -26.98 11.34
C GLU A 107 24.46 -26.65 10.27
N GLU A 108 24.30 -25.37 9.96
CA GLU A 108 23.34 -24.91 8.96
C GLU A 108 23.68 -25.58 7.62
N SER A 109 22.70 -26.27 7.03
CA SER A 109 22.88 -26.88 5.72
C SER A 109 23.18 -25.79 4.68
N PRO A 110 24.24 -25.90 3.86
CA PRO A 110 24.54 -24.94 2.78
C PRO A 110 23.39 -24.73 1.80
N ARG A 111 22.42 -25.65 1.76
CA ARG A 111 21.19 -25.52 0.99
C ARG A 111 20.17 -24.59 1.67
N HIS A 112 20.01 -24.67 2.99
CA HIS A 112 19.09 -23.81 3.74
C HIS A 112 19.54 -22.35 3.66
N GLU A 113 20.85 -22.09 3.78
CA GLU A 113 21.40 -20.74 3.61
C GLU A 113 21.05 -20.14 2.25
N LYS A 114 21.16 -20.91 1.16
CA LYS A 114 20.80 -20.48 -0.20
C LYS A 114 19.31 -20.18 -0.34
N LEU A 115 18.45 -21.02 0.23
CA LEU A 115 17.00 -20.81 0.21
C LEU A 115 16.61 -19.56 1.00
N LEU A 116 17.18 -19.36 2.19
CA LEU A 116 16.94 -18.14 2.98
C LEU A 116 17.48 -16.88 2.28
N ALA A 117 18.62 -16.96 1.58
CA ALA A 117 19.12 -15.88 0.75
C ALA A 117 18.16 -15.56 -0.41
N HIS A 118 17.63 -16.59 -1.10
CA HIS A 118 16.62 -16.44 -2.15
C HIS A 118 15.35 -15.77 -1.62
N ALA A 119 14.82 -16.21 -0.47
CA ALA A 119 13.66 -15.58 0.16
C ALA A 119 13.92 -14.10 0.51
N LYS A 120 15.12 -13.79 1.03
CA LYS A 120 15.51 -12.41 1.32
C LYS A 120 15.52 -11.54 0.07
N GLU A 121 16.10 -12.04 -1.02
CA GLU A 121 16.12 -11.33 -2.30
C GLU A 121 14.70 -11.07 -2.82
N LEU A 122 13.82 -12.07 -2.78
CA LEU A 122 12.42 -11.93 -3.16
C LEU A 122 11.70 -10.88 -2.33
N LEU A 123 11.84 -10.92 -1.00
CA LEU A 123 11.17 -9.98 -0.09
C LEU A 123 11.67 -8.55 -0.30
N VAL A 124 12.99 -8.35 -0.40
CA VAL A 124 13.56 -7.01 -0.64
C VAL A 124 13.19 -6.48 -2.02
N ALA A 125 13.20 -7.32 -3.05
CA ALA A 125 12.81 -6.93 -4.41
C ALA A 125 11.33 -6.52 -4.53
N ASN A 126 10.48 -6.93 -3.58
CA ASN A 126 9.07 -6.59 -3.49
C ASN A 126 8.77 -5.55 -2.40
N ASP A 127 9.76 -4.74 -2.01
CA ASP A 127 9.62 -3.61 -1.08
C ASP A 127 9.15 -3.98 0.34
N PHE A 128 9.32 -5.24 0.75
CA PHE A 128 9.11 -5.61 2.15
C PHE A 128 10.19 -4.97 3.03
N SER A 129 9.77 -4.36 4.15
CA SER A 129 10.69 -3.70 5.08
C SER A 129 11.67 -4.69 5.71
N ASP A 130 12.87 -4.22 6.07
CA ASP A 130 13.89 -5.05 6.74
C ASP A 130 13.36 -5.77 7.98
N ALA A 131 12.51 -5.11 8.77
CA ALA A 131 11.91 -5.69 9.97
C ALA A 131 11.00 -6.88 9.63
N PHE A 132 10.09 -6.70 8.67
CA PHE A 132 9.20 -7.75 8.20
C PHE A 132 9.99 -8.90 7.55
N THR A 133 10.99 -8.58 6.74
CA THR A 133 11.87 -9.56 6.11
C THR A 133 12.61 -10.40 7.15
N GLY A 134 13.15 -9.78 8.20
CA GLY A 134 13.79 -10.49 9.30
C GLY A 134 12.85 -11.45 10.04
N GLU A 135 11.62 -11.02 10.30
CA GLU A 135 10.60 -11.85 10.95
C GLU A 135 10.20 -13.05 10.07
N ALA A 136 9.94 -12.83 8.78
CA ALA A 136 9.60 -13.87 7.82
C ALA A 136 10.73 -14.89 7.67
N LEU A 137 11.99 -14.44 7.56
CA LEU A 137 13.16 -15.33 7.48
C LEU A 137 13.35 -16.16 8.74
N GLY A 138 13.04 -15.61 9.92
CA GLY A 138 13.06 -16.36 11.18
C GLY A 138 12.07 -17.53 11.16
N LEU A 139 10.83 -17.29 10.73
CA LEU A 139 9.80 -18.34 10.61
C LEU A 139 10.15 -19.39 9.55
N LEU A 140 10.73 -18.99 8.43
CA LEU A 140 11.20 -19.89 7.39
C LEU A 140 12.34 -20.78 7.89
N LYS A 141 13.30 -20.20 8.62
CA LYS A 141 14.41 -20.95 9.22
C LYS A 141 13.91 -22.04 10.17
N THR A 142 13.01 -21.72 11.09
CA THR A 142 12.39 -22.72 11.97
C THR A 142 11.68 -23.82 11.18
N SER A 143 10.95 -23.46 10.12
CA SER A 143 10.22 -24.44 9.31
C SER A 143 11.16 -25.41 8.57
N LEU A 144 12.29 -24.90 8.05
CA LEU A 144 13.31 -25.72 7.38
C LEU A 144 14.09 -26.63 8.35
N GLU A 145 14.26 -26.21 9.61
CA GLU A 145 14.89 -27.02 10.66
C GLU A 145 13.97 -28.15 11.14
N GLU A 146 12.65 -27.89 11.21
CA GLU A 146 11.64 -28.87 11.65
C GLU A 146 11.30 -29.91 10.57
N SER A 147 11.36 -29.53 9.30
CA SER A 147 11.09 -30.40 8.14
C SER A 147 12.25 -30.37 7.16
N PRO A 148 13.33 -31.13 7.41
CA PRO A 148 14.47 -31.25 6.50
C PRO A 148 14.08 -32.15 5.30
N GLU A 149 13.15 -31.70 4.48
CA GLU A 149 12.82 -32.37 3.22
C GLU A 149 14.02 -32.21 2.26
N GLU A 150 14.73 -33.32 2.06
CA GLU A 150 15.95 -33.37 1.24
C GLU A 150 15.73 -32.94 -0.23
N ASP A 151 14.46 -32.86 -0.68
CA ASP A 151 14.08 -32.57 -2.08
C ASP A 151 13.07 -31.42 -2.26
N LEU A 152 12.92 -30.49 -1.29
CA LEU A 152 12.09 -29.28 -1.48
C LEU A 152 12.46 -28.48 -2.76
N SER A 153 11.55 -28.40 -3.73
CA SER A 153 11.75 -27.60 -4.94
C SER A 153 11.77 -26.10 -4.64
N ILE A 154 12.27 -25.29 -5.59
CA ILE A 154 12.24 -23.83 -5.44
C ILE A 154 10.80 -23.32 -5.39
N GLU A 155 9.91 -23.90 -6.20
CA GLU A 155 8.50 -23.54 -6.25
C GLU A 155 7.78 -23.84 -4.93
N GLU A 156 8.01 -25.01 -4.32
CA GLU A 156 7.46 -25.35 -3.01
C GLU A 156 8.01 -24.45 -1.91
N PHE A 157 9.30 -24.09 -1.98
CA PHE A 157 9.89 -23.14 -1.06
C PHE A 157 9.28 -21.74 -1.21
N GLU A 158 9.07 -21.23 -2.43
CA GLU A 158 8.41 -19.94 -2.66
C GLU A 158 6.96 -19.92 -2.16
N LEU A 159 6.22 -21.03 -2.29
CA LEU A 159 4.90 -21.18 -1.66
C LEU A 159 4.98 -21.10 -0.13
N MET A 160 6.03 -21.66 0.47
CA MET A 160 6.30 -21.54 1.90
C MET A 160 6.59 -20.09 2.30
N VAL A 161 7.30 -19.32 1.47
CA VAL A 161 7.51 -17.87 1.68
C VAL A 161 6.17 -17.14 1.69
N VAL A 162 5.28 -17.43 0.73
CA VAL A 162 3.92 -16.83 0.68
C VAL A 162 3.12 -17.18 1.93
N ASP A 163 3.15 -18.46 2.37
CA ASP A 163 2.51 -18.89 3.62
C ASP A 163 3.00 -18.07 4.82
N LYS A 164 4.32 -17.85 4.95
CA LYS A 164 4.87 -17.05 6.05
C LYS A 164 4.45 -15.59 5.97
N ILE A 165 4.45 -15.00 4.77
CA ILE A 165 3.92 -13.63 4.58
C ILE A 165 2.48 -13.54 5.07
N VAL A 166 1.61 -14.47 4.67
CA VAL A 166 0.19 -14.47 5.06
C VAL A 166 0.04 -14.66 6.57
N SER A 167 0.82 -15.54 7.18
CA SER A 167 0.77 -15.80 8.63
C SER A 167 1.13 -14.59 9.49
N LEU A 168 1.97 -13.69 8.95
CA LEU A 168 2.37 -12.45 9.62
C LEU A 168 1.32 -11.33 9.52
N VAL A 169 0.37 -11.44 8.58
CA VAL A 169 -0.72 -10.46 8.43
C VAL A 169 -1.82 -10.77 9.43
N ARG A 170 -1.88 -9.99 10.51
CA ARG A 170 -2.95 -10.09 11.51
C ARG A 170 -4.25 -9.47 10.98
N ILE A 171 -5.33 -10.24 11.02
CA ILE A 171 -6.69 -9.77 10.70
C ILE A 171 -7.49 -9.64 12.00
N ASP A 172 -7.97 -8.43 12.29
CA ASP A 172 -8.82 -8.18 13.45
C ASP A 172 -10.30 -8.48 13.13
N HIS A 173 -10.69 -9.73 13.32
CA HIS A 173 -12.07 -10.17 13.17
C HIS A 173 -13.01 -9.60 14.23
N GLY A 174 -12.50 -9.22 15.41
CA GLY A 174 -13.31 -8.68 16.51
C GLY A 174 -13.87 -7.31 16.14
N THR A 175 -13.00 -6.39 15.74
CA THR A 175 -13.41 -5.06 15.26
C THR A 175 -14.21 -5.13 13.96
N GLN A 176 -14.00 -6.15 13.13
CA GLN A 176 -14.81 -6.36 11.94
C GLN A 176 -16.27 -6.72 12.27
N LEU A 177 -16.50 -7.58 13.26
CA LEU A 177 -17.85 -7.98 13.68
C LEU A 177 -18.53 -6.93 14.56
N HIS A 178 -17.72 -6.24 15.37
CA HIS A 178 -18.15 -5.24 16.34
C HIS A 178 -17.34 -3.96 16.15
N PRO A 179 -17.59 -3.20 15.07
CA PRO A 179 -16.87 -1.96 14.83
C PRO A 179 -17.15 -0.95 15.94
N PRO A 180 -16.17 -0.09 16.29
CA PRO A 180 -16.45 1.03 17.17
C PRO A 180 -17.51 1.92 16.53
N ARG A 181 -18.32 2.57 17.37
CA ARG A 181 -19.36 3.48 16.89
C ARG A 181 -18.78 4.64 16.07
N ILE A 182 -17.58 5.11 16.39
CA ILE A 182 -16.89 6.18 15.66
C ILE A 182 -15.57 5.63 15.13
N PHE A 183 -15.37 5.71 13.81
CA PHE A 183 -14.17 5.27 13.13
C PHE A 183 -13.52 6.45 12.42
N VAL A 184 -12.32 6.84 12.85
CA VAL A 184 -11.55 7.94 12.27
C VAL A 184 -10.38 7.37 11.47
N LEU A 185 -10.26 7.75 10.19
CA LEU A 185 -9.13 7.31 9.36
C LEU A 185 -8.05 8.37 9.32
N LEU A 186 -6.82 8.01 9.68
CA LEU A 186 -5.64 8.87 9.66
C LEU A 186 -4.59 8.32 8.70
N GLY A 187 -3.76 9.21 8.14
CA GLY A 187 -2.67 8.82 7.24
C GLY A 187 -2.38 9.83 6.14
N PRO A 188 -1.29 9.62 5.37
CA PRO A 188 -0.81 10.59 4.39
C PRO A 188 -1.83 10.87 3.27
N THR A 189 -1.59 11.93 2.50
CA THR A 189 -2.34 12.20 1.28
C THR A 189 -2.17 11.05 0.28
N GLY A 190 -3.26 10.65 -0.38
CA GLY A 190 -3.21 9.65 -1.46
C GLY A 190 -3.25 8.18 -1.03
N VAL A 191 -3.17 7.85 0.26
CA VAL A 191 -3.23 6.45 0.75
C VAL A 191 -4.61 5.79 0.68
N GLY A 192 -5.63 6.54 0.24
CA GLY A 192 -6.97 6.00 0.00
C GLY A 192 -8.00 6.18 1.12
N LYS A 193 -7.76 7.01 2.15
CA LYS A 193 -8.68 7.22 3.29
C LYS A 193 -10.15 7.45 2.90
N THR A 194 -10.44 8.46 2.09
CA THR A 194 -11.81 8.78 1.63
C THR A 194 -12.45 7.60 0.90
N THR A 195 -11.70 6.89 0.04
CA THR A 195 -12.20 5.71 -0.68
C THR A 195 -12.42 4.53 0.25
N THR A 196 -11.56 4.34 1.26
CA THR A 196 -11.72 3.30 2.28
C THR A 196 -12.96 3.57 3.13
N ILE A 197 -13.24 4.83 3.50
CA ILE A 197 -14.50 5.21 4.17
C ILE A 197 -15.71 4.82 3.34
N ALA A 198 -15.72 5.16 2.05
CA ALA A 198 -16.84 4.78 1.16
C ALA A 198 -17.02 3.25 1.08
N LYS A 199 -15.91 2.48 1.03
CA LYS A 199 -15.96 1.01 1.04
C LYS A 199 -16.49 0.45 2.37
N ILE A 200 -16.05 0.98 3.50
CA ILE A 200 -16.53 0.60 4.83
C ILE A 200 -18.02 0.94 4.96
N ALA A 201 -18.43 2.12 4.49
CA ALA A 201 -19.82 2.56 4.48
C ALA A 201 -20.71 1.61 3.67
N ALA A 202 -20.27 1.22 2.47
CA ALA A 202 -20.98 0.23 1.66
C ALA A 202 -20.99 -1.15 2.33
N LEU A 203 -19.87 -1.59 2.90
CA LEU A 203 -19.75 -2.88 3.57
C LEU A 203 -20.75 -3.01 4.72
N TYR A 204 -20.90 -2.01 5.59
CA TYR A 204 -21.82 -2.09 6.73
C TYR A 204 -23.24 -1.61 6.40
N GLY A 205 -23.38 -0.64 5.49
CA GLY A 205 -24.67 -0.01 5.17
C GLY A 205 -25.51 -0.75 4.13
N LEU A 206 -24.92 -1.64 3.31
CA LEU A 206 -25.60 -2.37 2.23
C LEU A 206 -25.70 -3.88 2.46
N GLN A 207 -25.68 -4.33 3.71
CA GLN A 207 -25.87 -5.75 4.02
C GLN A 207 -27.26 -6.22 3.57
N GLN A 208 -27.34 -7.42 2.99
CA GLN A 208 -28.61 -7.97 2.46
C GLN A 208 -29.58 -8.37 3.57
N LEU A 209 -29.03 -8.84 4.69
CA LEU A 209 -29.77 -9.27 5.85
C LEU A 209 -29.93 -8.09 6.82
N PRO A 210 -31.16 -7.64 7.12
CA PRO A 210 -31.40 -6.45 7.92
C PRO A 210 -30.73 -6.45 9.30
N GLU A 211 -30.57 -7.61 9.93
CA GLU A 211 -29.93 -7.75 11.25
C GLU A 211 -28.43 -7.47 11.25
N TYR A 212 -27.76 -7.54 10.09
CA TYR A 212 -26.35 -7.20 9.93
C TYR A 212 -26.14 -5.82 9.31
N GLN A 213 -27.20 -5.20 8.79
CA GLN A 213 -27.16 -3.85 8.25
C GLN A 213 -26.99 -2.84 9.39
N ARG A 214 -26.04 -1.92 9.21
CA ARG A 214 -25.80 -0.82 10.15
C ARG A 214 -26.32 0.48 9.56
N SER A 215 -26.91 1.31 10.40
CA SER A 215 -27.10 2.72 10.06
C SER A 215 -25.74 3.42 10.07
N VAL A 216 -25.34 3.95 8.92
CA VAL A 216 -24.04 4.60 8.72
C VAL A 216 -24.23 6.09 8.51
N HIS A 217 -23.37 6.89 9.11
CA HIS A 217 -23.24 8.33 8.86
C HIS A 217 -21.79 8.66 8.52
N MET A 218 -21.56 9.59 7.59
CA MET A 218 -20.21 10.01 7.22
C MET A 218 -19.99 11.48 7.58
N ILE A 219 -18.79 11.79 8.03
CA ILE A 219 -18.36 13.15 8.35
C ILE A 219 -17.01 13.38 7.67
N THR A 220 -16.82 14.54 7.06
CA THR A 220 -15.49 14.97 6.61
C THR A 220 -15.05 16.22 7.35
N ILE A 221 -13.83 16.17 7.86
CA ILE A 221 -13.07 17.32 8.37
C ILE A 221 -11.91 17.69 7.43
N ASP A 222 -11.86 17.12 6.21
CA ASP A 222 -10.90 17.50 5.16
C ASP A 222 -11.32 18.83 4.52
N SER A 223 -11.01 19.92 5.20
CA SER A 223 -11.23 21.29 4.71
C SER A 223 -10.11 21.81 3.80
N PHE A 224 -9.02 21.05 3.62
CA PHE A 224 -7.83 21.48 2.88
C PHE A 224 -7.91 21.13 1.40
N ARG A 225 -8.41 19.95 1.06
CA ARG A 225 -8.50 19.52 -0.34
C ARG A 225 -9.80 20.01 -0.98
N VAL A 226 -9.66 20.84 -2.02
CA VAL A 226 -10.79 21.28 -2.85
C VAL A 226 -11.50 20.05 -3.43
N GLY A 227 -12.81 19.97 -3.25
CA GLY A 227 -13.60 18.85 -3.74
C GLY A 227 -13.69 17.64 -2.79
N ALA A 228 -13.04 17.67 -1.61
CA ALA A 228 -13.06 16.53 -0.68
C ALA A 228 -14.47 16.19 -0.20
N PHE A 229 -15.23 17.20 0.20
CA PHE A 229 -16.62 17.04 0.58
C PHE A 229 -17.47 16.56 -0.59
N GLU A 230 -17.33 17.19 -1.76
CA GLU A 230 -18.09 16.84 -2.95
C GLU A 230 -17.83 15.39 -3.39
N GLN A 231 -16.57 14.92 -3.27
CA GLN A 231 -16.20 13.54 -3.54
C GLN A 231 -16.85 12.57 -2.54
N LEU A 232 -16.74 12.82 -1.23
CA LEU A 232 -17.35 11.95 -0.22
C LEU A 232 -18.87 11.96 -0.30
N ASN A 233 -19.46 13.13 -0.53
CA ASN A 233 -20.91 13.31 -0.69
C ASN A 233 -21.43 12.59 -1.95
N ALA A 234 -20.65 12.53 -3.04
CA ALA A 234 -21.02 11.71 -4.20
C ALA A 234 -21.14 10.22 -3.84
N PHE A 235 -20.22 9.68 -3.03
CA PHE A 235 -20.35 8.32 -2.51
C PHE A 235 -21.57 8.19 -1.59
N GLY A 236 -21.76 9.13 -0.65
CA GLY A 236 -22.91 9.13 0.26
C GLY A 236 -24.24 9.10 -0.49
N ASN A 237 -24.43 9.98 -1.46
CA ASN A 237 -25.62 10.01 -2.31
C ASN A 237 -25.85 8.68 -3.05
N SER A 238 -24.78 8.07 -3.59
CA SER A 238 -24.89 6.77 -4.26
C SER A 238 -25.28 5.63 -3.32
N LEU A 239 -24.96 5.74 -2.03
CA LEU A 239 -25.23 4.72 -1.01
C LEU A 239 -26.48 5.04 -0.18
N GLY A 240 -27.11 6.21 -0.38
CA GLY A 240 -28.19 6.69 0.49
C GLY A 240 -27.73 7.05 1.91
N ILE A 241 -26.45 7.41 2.08
CA ILE A 241 -25.82 7.73 3.37
C ILE A 241 -25.55 9.23 3.45
N SER A 242 -25.99 9.85 4.55
CA SER A 242 -25.76 11.27 4.81
C SER A 242 -24.28 11.58 5.07
N VAL A 243 -23.85 12.75 4.57
CA VAL A 243 -22.47 13.24 4.72
C VAL A 243 -22.49 14.66 5.26
N ASP A 244 -21.85 14.88 6.42
CA ASP A 244 -21.66 16.21 6.97
C ASP A 244 -20.27 16.76 6.64
N LYS A 245 -20.24 18.04 6.26
CA LYS A 245 -19.00 18.82 6.16
C LYS A 245 -18.81 19.59 7.45
N VAL A 246 -17.66 19.40 8.10
CA VAL A 246 -17.35 20.04 9.37
C VAL A 246 -16.08 20.87 9.23
N SER A 247 -16.14 22.13 9.67
CA SER A 247 -15.04 23.09 9.53
C SER A 247 -14.35 23.43 10.86
N ASN A 248 -14.96 23.10 11.99
CA ASN A 248 -14.45 23.39 13.33
C ASN A 248 -14.96 22.36 14.36
N GLU A 249 -14.41 22.44 15.57
CA GLU A 249 -14.71 21.50 16.66
C GLU A 249 -16.18 21.59 17.14
N GLU A 250 -16.77 22.77 17.20
CA GLU A 250 -18.17 22.94 17.62
C GLU A 250 -19.13 22.29 16.62
N GLU A 251 -18.91 22.49 15.32
CA GLU A 251 -19.63 21.80 14.26
C GLU A 251 -19.44 20.29 14.31
N PHE A 252 -18.25 19.81 14.69
CA PHE A 252 -17.97 18.38 14.82
C PHE A 252 -18.85 17.75 15.90
N TYR A 253 -18.91 18.34 17.10
CA TYR A 253 -19.76 17.83 18.16
C TYR A 253 -21.24 17.85 17.77
N ARG A 254 -21.71 18.93 17.11
CA ARG A 254 -23.09 18.99 16.61
C ARG A 254 -23.38 17.90 15.57
N ALA A 255 -22.43 17.57 14.69
CA ALA A 255 -22.57 16.49 13.72
C ALA A 255 -22.57 15.09 14.39
N LEU A 256 -21.81 14.91 15.48
CA LEU A 256 -21.87 13.68 16.27
C LEU A 256 -23.21 13.54 17.00
N ASP A 257 -23.77 14.63 17.51
CA ASP A 257 -25.08 14.66 18.18
C ASP A 257 -26.22 14.39 17.19
N SER A 258 -26.17 14.98 15.98
CA SER A 258 -27.16 14.71 14.92
C SER A 258 -27.08 13.25 14.44
N ALA A 259 -25.88 12.67 14.42
CA ALA A 259 -25.65 11.26 14.11
C ALA A 259 -25.78 10.32 15.33
N SER A 260 -26.39 10.77 16.44
CA SER A 260 -26.56 9.99 17.67
C SER A 260 -27.21 8.62 17.46
N ALA A 261 -28.16 8.54 16.53
CA ALA A 261 -28.89 7.31 16.19
C ALA A 261 -28.13 6.37 15.23
N ALA A 262 -27.01 6.81 14.64
CA ALA A 262 -26.22 5.97 13.75
C ALA A 262 -25.39 4.95 14.54
N ASP A 263 -25.41 3.70 14.07
CA ASP A 263 -24.61 2.60 14.61
C ASP A 263 -23.11 2.79 14.32
N LEU A 264 -22.79 3.42 13.18
CA LEU A 264 -21.43 3.65 12.72
C LEU A 264 -21.27 5.05 12.12
N ILE A 265 -20.32 5.80 12.65
CA ILE A 265 -19.93 7.13 12.18
C ILE A 265 -18.51 7.04 11.63
N LEU A 266 -18.35 7.35 10.34
CA LEU A 266 -17.07 7.32 9.64
C LEU A 266 -16.55 8.73 9.42
N VAL A 267 -15.33 9.01 9.87
CA VAL A 267 -14.74 10.35 9.84
C VAL A 267 -13.55 10.38 8.87
N ASP A 268 -13.71 11.11 7.77
CA ASP A 268 -12.65 11.39 6.79
C ASP A 268 -11.83 12.59 7.25
N THR A 269 -10.51 12.45 7.18
CA THR A 269 -9.57 13.45 7.68
C THR A 269 -8.62 13.92 6.58
N ILE A 270 -8.02 15.09 6.81
CA ILE A 270 -6.95 15.60 5.96
C ILE A 270 -5.81 14.58 5.83
N GLY A 271 -5.24 14.48 4.63
CA GLY A 271 -3.98 13.77 4.41
C GLY A 271 -2.83 14.43 5.13
N LYS A 272 -2.39 13.83 6.23
CA LYS A 272 -1.21 14.24 6.97
C LYS A 272 -0.38 13.02 7.37
N SER A 273 0.93 13.17 7.31
CA SER A 273 1.85 12.09 7.66
C SER A 273 1.75 11.77 9.14
N PRO A 274 1.80 10.49 9.57
CA PRO A 274 1.94 10.15 10.99
C PRO A 274 3.22 10.71 11.63
N ARG A 275 4.21 11.10 10.82
CA ARG A 275 5.44 11.77 11.26
C ARG A 275 5.30 13.29 11.39
N ASP A 276 4.16 13.84 10.97
CA ASP A 276 3.86 15.26 11.14
C ASP A 276 3.59 15.55 12.62
N LYS A 277 4.42 16.40 13.22
CA LYS A 277 4.33 16.76 14.64
C LYS A 277 3.02 17.50 14.96
N ASP A 278 2.40 18.12 13.97
CA ASP A 278 1.12 18.81 14.13
C ASP A 278 -0.07 17.84 14.11
N LEU A 279 0.14 16.57 13.75
CA LEU A 279 -0.85 15.49 13.87
C LEU A 279 -0.67 14.67 15.16
N ALA A 280 0.32 15.02 15.99
CA ALA A 280 0.46 14.42 17.31
C ALA A 280 -0.83 14.68 18.08
N VAL A 281 -1.69 13.66 18.13
CA VAL A 281 -2.81 13.58 19.05
C VAL A 281 -2.17 13.77 20.42
N LYS A 282 -2.41 14.93 21.04
CA LYS A 282 -2.14 15.11 22.46
C LYS A 282 -3.13 14.18 23.17
N MET A 283 -2.73 12.92 23.34
CA MET A 283 -3.36 12.00 24.27
C MET A 283 -3.15 12.50 25.69
#